data_AF-S7UP05-F1
#
_entry.id   AF-S7UP05-F1
#
_cell.length_a   1.000
_cell.length_b   1.000
_cell.length_c   1.000
_cell.angle_alpha   90.00
_cell.angle_beta   90.00
_cell.angle_gamma   90.00
#
_symmetry.space_group_name_H-M   'P 1'
#
loop_
_entity.id
_entity.type
_entity.pdbx_description
1 polymer ?
#
loop_
_entity_poly.entity_id
_entity_poly.type
_entity_poly.pdbx_seq_one_letter_code
_entity_poly.pdbx_strand_id
1 'polypeptide(L)'
;MITTICFAVDSSLGKLCKWLRILGFDTILEDDFSASRRTALAKEGRCLLTRITALKNSPHDGRLIFIRANDPFEQLGQVITETGISIADVDLFSRCIRCNRTLSGVDRALVLNRVPDYIAETVDNFHQCAECGRIYWHGSHGNRMRRRVAQLFGLSDDNPSRQRMGDAEPG
;
A
#
# COMPACT_ATOMS: atom_id res chain seq x y z
N MET A 1 -21.05 7.35 -5.60
CA MET A 1 -19.89 7.71 -4.74
C MET A 1 -19.28 6.41 -4.28
N ILE A 2 -18.16 5.99 -4.88
CA ILE A 2 -17.44 4.80 -4.41
C ILE A 2 -16.75 5.24 -3.11
N THR A 3 -17.27 4.80 -1.96
CA THR A 3 -16.59 4.98 -0.68
C THR A 3 -15.31 4.16 -0.71
N THR A 4 -14.18 4.80 -0.97
CA THR A 4 -12.87 4.14 -0.94
C THR A 4 -12.63 3.59 0.46
N ILE A 5 -12.40 2.29 0.57
CA ILE A 5 -12.18 1.62 1.85
C ILE A 5 -10.89 2.10 2.51
N CYS A 6 -10.94 2.33 3.83
CA CYS A 6 -9.80 2.70 4.64
C CYS A 6 -9.52 1.60 5.67
N PHE A 7 -8.26 1.45 6.09
CA PHE A 7 -7.80 0.38 6.95
C PHE A 7 -7.09 0.91 8.19
N ALA A 8 -7.23 0.16 9.28
CA ALA A 8 -6.34 0.23 10.45
C ALA A 8 -5.76 -1.15 10.69
N VAL A 9 -4.44 -1.23 10.73
CA VAL A 9 -3.69 -2.50 10.70
C VAL A 9 -2.92 -2.62 12.00
N ASP A 10 -3.00 -3.76 12.67
CA ASP A 10 -2.22 -3.99 13.88
C ASP A 10 -0.71 -3.95 13.58
N SER A 11 0.09 -3.52 14.55
CA SER A 11 1.53 -3.30 14.38
C SER A 11 2.32 -4.52 13.86
N SER A 12 1.85 -5.75 14.12
CA SER A 12 2.46 -6.98 13.61
C SER A 12 2.29 -7.17 12.09
N LEU A 13 1.37 -6.44 11.48
CA LEU A 13 1.02 -6.52 10.06
C LEU A 13 1.63 -5.36 9.23
N GLY A 14 2.77 -4.81 9.67
CA GLY A 14 3.42 -3.68 9.01
C GLY A 14 3.74 -3.88 7.52
N LYS A 15 4.02 -5.12 7.07
CA LYS A 15 4.23 -5.42 5.63
C LYS A 15 2.92 -5.35 4.83
N LEU A 16 1.81 -5.83 5.40
CA LEU A 16 0.48 -5.71 4.80
C LEU A 16 0.06 -4.23 4.70
N CYS A 17 0.31 -3.45 5.74
CA CYS A 17 0.06 -2.00 5.73
C CYS A 17 0.76 -1.30 4.56
N LYS A 18 2.03 -1.61 4.31
CA LYS A 18 2.78 -1.07 3.16
C LYS A 18 2.14 -1.45 1.83
N TRP A 19 1.70 -2.70 1.68
CA TRP A 19 1.04 -3.19 0.48
C TRP A 19 -0.30 -2.50 0.20
N LEU A 20 -1.13 -2.31 1.22
CA LEU A 20 -2.40 -1.58 1.07
C LEU A 20 -2.19 -0.13 0.66
N ARG A 21 -1.15 0.54 1.19
CA ARG A 21 -0.73 1.88 0.73
C ARG A 21 -0.24 1.89 -0.71
N ILE A 22 0.48 0.85 -1.14
CA ILE A 22 0.92 0.69 -2.53
C ILE A 22 -0.30 0.58 -3.47
N LEU A 23 -1.35 -0.11 -3.04
CA LEU A 23 -2.63 -0.20 -3.78
C LEU A 23 -3.46 1.10 -3.76
N GLY A 24 -3.01 2.13 -3.03
CA GLY A 24 -3.70 3.42 -2.96
C GLY A 24 -4.72 3.56 -1.82
N PHE A 25 -4.84 2.57 -0.94
CA PHE A 25 -5.79 2.63 0.18
C PHE A 25 -5.24 3.39 1.38
N ASP A 26 -6.08 4.22 2.00
CA ASP A 26 -5.77 4.88 3.27
C ASP A 26 -5.58 3.83 4.35
N THR A 27 -4.34 3.64 4.79
CA THR A 27 -4.00 2.59 5.74
C THR A 27 -3.10 3.12 6.83
N ILE A 28 -3.57 3.05 8.09
CA ILE A 28 -2.76 3.36 9.26
C ILE A 28 -2.25 2.06 9.90
N LEU A 29 -1.05 2.15 10.50
CA LEU A 29 -0.55 1.13 11.41
C LEU A 29 -0.89 1.61 12.82
N GLU A 30 -1.51 0.75 13.63
CA GLU A 30 -1.97 1.09 14.97
C GLU A 30 -1.30 0.15 15.99
N ASP A 31 -0.67 0.77 16.99
CA ASP A 31 0.02 0.07 18.07
C ASP A 31 -0.94 -0.26 19.22
N ASP A 32 -1.91 0.62 19.49
CA ASP A 32 -2.95 0.37 20.47
C ASP A 32 -4.17 -0.29 19.83
N PHE A 33 -4.23 -1.62 19.91
CA PHE A 33 -5.39 -2.39 19.50
C PHE A 33 -6.34 -2.72 20.66
N SER A 34 -6.46 -1.85 21.68
CA SER A 34 -7.44 -1.96 22.76
C SER A 34 -8.90 -1.85 22.27
N ALA A 35 -9.87 -2.25 23.10
CA ALA A 35 -11.28 -2.21 22.72
C ALA A 35 -11.77 -0.79 22.41
N SER A 36 -11.42 0.19 23.26
CA SER A 36 -11.76 1.59 23.07
C SER A 36 -11.17 2.15 21.76
N ARG A 37 -9.91 1.81 21.46
CA ARG A 37 -9.26 2.29 20.24
C ARG A 37 -9.87 1.65 18.98
N ARG A 38 -10.15 0.35 19.00
CA ARG A 38 -10.87 -0.33 17.90
C ARG A 38 -12.25 0.28 17.65
N THR A 39 -13.02 0.58 18.69
CA THR A 39 -14.32 1.26 18.55
C THR A 39 -14.16 2.66 17.94
N ALA A 40 -13.14 3.42 18.33
CA ALA A 40 -12.88 4.73 17.72
C ALA A 40 -12.55 4.61 16.23
N LEU A 41 -11.65 3.69 15.86
CA LEU A 41 -11.27 3.44 14.47
C LEU A 41 -12.44 2.95 13.61
N ALA A 42 -13.31 2.12 14.18
CA ALA A 42 -14.53 1.67 13.51
C ALA A 42 -15.50 2.83 13.25
N LYS A 43 -15.64 3.77 14.19
CA LYS A 43 -16.43 5.00 14.02
C LYS A 43 -15.83 5.94 12.96
N GLU A 44 -14.52 5.92 12.78
CA GLU A 44 -13.84 6.58 11.65
C GLU A 44 -14.09 5.86 10.30
N GLY A 45 -14.81 4.73 10.30
CA GLY A 45 -15.12 3.95 9.10
C GLY A 45 -13.98 3.05 8.62
N ARG A 46 -12.97 2.79 9.45
CA ARG A 46 -11.81 1.95 9.09
C ARG A 46 -12.12 0.48 9.27
N CYS A 47 -11.75 -0.33 8.27
CA CYS A 47 -11.70 -1.78 8.39
C CYS A 47 -10.48 -2.19 9.22
N LEU A 48 -10.71 -2.91 10.31
CA LEU A 48 -9.68 -3.32 11.25
C LEU A 48 -9.04 -4.63 10.79
N LEU A 49 -7.73 -4.67 10.61
CA LEU A 49 -6.99 -5.87 10.23
C LEU A 49 -6.10 -6.27 11.40
N THR A 50 -6.26 -7.51 11.88
CA THR A 50 -5.48 -7.98 13.03
C THR A 50 -5.13 -9.46 12.99
N ARG A 51 -4.02 -9.85 13.61
CA ARG A 51 -3.68 -11.26 13.90
C ARG A 51 -3.88 -11.67 15.36
N ILE A 52 -4.44 -10.80 16.21
CA ILE A 52 -4.64 -11.09 17.63
C ILE A 52 -5.75 -12.14 17.77
N THR A 53 -5.39 -13.36 18.19
CA THR A 53 -6.29 -14.53 18.24
C THR A 53 -7.50 -14.31 19.14
N ALA A 54 -7.33 -13.61 20.26
CA ALA A 54 -8.43 -13.25 21.16
C ALA A 54 -9.53 -12.42 20.48
N LEU A 55 -9.20 -11.70 19.40
CA LEU A 55 -10.14 -10.85 18.67
C LEU A 55 -10.94 -11.59 17.59
N LYS A 56 -10.59 -12.84 17.27
CA LYS A 56 -11.20 -13.60 16.17
C LYS A 56 -12.73 -13.69 16.24
N ASN A 57 -13.27 -13.83 17.45
CA ASN A 57 -14.71 -13.92 17.72
C ASN A 57 -15.19 -12.84 18.70
N SER A 58 -14.36 -11.82 18.96
CA SER A 58 -14.74 -10.73 19.88
C SER A 58 -15.78 -9.84 19.23
N PRO A 59 -16.82 -9.39 19.97
CA PRO A 59 -17.69 -8.33 19.50
C PRO A 59 -16.87 -7.09 19.12
N HIS A 60 -17.18 -6.49 17.99
CA HIS A 60 -16.51 -5.30 17.51
C HIS A 60 -17.50 -4.41 16.79
N ASP A 61 -17.32 -3.11 16.97
CA ASP A 61 -18.00 -2.13 16.16
C ASP A 61 -17.36 -2.13 14.76
N GLY A 62 -18.18 -2.10 13.70
CA GLY A 62 -17.69 -2.03 12.33
C GLY A 62 -17.15 -3.34 11.76
N ARG A 63 -16.17 -3.24 10.84
CA ARG A 63 -15.63 -4.37 10.08
C ARG A 63 -14.26 -4.77 10.61
N LEU A 64 -14.12 -5.98 11.13
CA LEU A 64 -12.84 -6.57 11.53
C LEU A 64 -12.55 -7.82 10.70
N ILE A 65 -11.32 -7.90 10.18
CA ILE A 65 -10.80 -9.06 9.44
C ILE A 65 -9.64 -9.64 10.24
N PHE A 66 -9.81 -10.89 10.66
CA PHE A 66 -8.74 -11.66 11.27
C PHE A 66 -7.83 -12.25 10.20
N ILE A 67 -6.58 -11.81 10.15
CA ILE A 67 -5.60 -12.22 9.13
C ILE A 67 -5.00 -13.57 9.51
N ARG A 68 -5.27 -14.59 8.69
CA ARG A 68 -4.87 -15.99 8.92
C ARG A 68 -3.49 -16.28 8.32
N ALA A 69 -3.22 -15.69 7.16
CA ALA A 69 -1.99 -15.94 6.40
C ALA A 69 -0.73 -15.43 7.11
N ASN A 70 0.38 -16.14 6.90
CA ASN A 70 1.70 -15.74 7.39
C ASN A 70 2.45 -14.88 6.38
N ASP A 71 2.37 -15.24 5.09
CA ASP A 71 3.03 -14.49 4.04
C ASP A 71 2.30 -13.16 3.77
N PRO A 72 2.99 -12.00 3.74
CA PRO A 72 2.35 -10.70 3.52
C PRO A 72 1.53 -10.57 2.24
N PHE A 73 1.86 -11.34 1.21
CA PHE A 73 1.17 -11.31 -0.06
C PHE A 73 -0.11 -12.15 -0.03
N GLU A 74 -0.06 -13.31 0.62
CA GLU A 74 -1.27 -14.07 0.96
C GLU A 74 -2.20 -13.29 1.91
N GLN A 75 -1.64 -12.53 2.87
CA GLN A 75 -2.41 -11.63 3.72
C GLN A 75 -3.15 -10.57 2.89
N LEU A 76 -2.47 -9.99 1.89
CA LEU A 76 -3.08 -9.03 0.98
C LEU A 76 -4.21 -9.68 0.16
N GLY A 77 -3.97 -10.87 -0.39
CA GLY A 77 -5.00 -11.63 -1.12
C GLY A 77 -6.23 -11.96 -0.27
N GLN A 78 -6.02 -12.31 1.01
CA GLN A 78 -7.12 -12.49 1.97
C GLN A 78 -7.91 -11.18 2.14
N VAL A 79 -7.24 -10.03 2.34
CA VAL A 79 -7.93 -8.74 2.48
C VAL A 79 -8.73 -8.40 1.23
N ILE A 80 -8.15 -8.53 0.04
CA ILE A 80 -8.83 -8.25 -1.24
C ILE A 80 -10.10 -9.10 -1.36
N THR A 81 -9.98 -10.40 -1.10
CA THR A 81 -11.09 -11.36 -1.18
C THR A 81 -12.18 -11.05 -0.16
N GLU A 82 -11.81 -10.85 1.11
CA GLU A 82 -12.78 -10.59 2.18
C GLU A 82 -13.44 -9.23 2.03
N THR A 83 -12.75 -8.22 1.49
CA THR A 83 -13.27 -6.86 1.30
C THR A 83 -14.09 -6.68 0.03
N GLY A 84 -13.86 -7.49 -0.99
CA GLY A 84 -14.44 -7.34 -2.32
C GLY A 84 -13.77 -6.26 -3.17
N ILE A 85 -12.54 -5.83 -2.81
CA ILE A 85 -11.76 -4.89 -3.61
C ILE A 85 -11.55 -5.46 -5.01
N SER A 86 -11.85 -4.66 -6.02
CA SER A 86 -11.57 -4.97 -7.42
C SER A 86 -10.36 -4.18 -7.92
N ILE A 87 -9.85 -4.55 -9.10
CA ILE A 87 -8.78 -3.78 -9.75
C ILE A 87 -9.20 -2.34 -10.06
N ALA A 88 -10.50 -2.06 -10.23
CA ALA A 88 -11.02 -0.73 -10.50
C ALA A 88 -10.94 0.21 -9.29
N ASP A 89 -10.78 -0.35 -8.08
CA ASP A 89 -10.63 0.42 -6.84
C ASP A 89 -9.16 0.77 -6.53
N VAL A 90 -8.22 0.18 -7.27
CA VAL A 90 -6.78 0.31 -7.01
C VAL A 90 -6.21 1.52 -7.73
N ASP A 91 -5.56 2.40 -6.98
CA ASP A 91 -4.80 3.54 -7.48
C ASP A 91 -3.33 3.39 -7.10
N LEU A 92 -2.59 2.64 -7.94
CA LEU A 92 -1.23 2.21 -7.63
C LEU A 92 -0.29 3.40 -7.46
N PHE A 93 0.45 3.39 -6.34
CA PHE A 93 1.47 4.38 -6.00
C PHE A 93 0.91 5.80 -5.83
N SER A 94 -0.38 5.96 -5.54
CA SER A 94 -0.99 7.27 -5.27
C SER A 94 -0.73 7.78 -3.85
N ARG A 95 -0.25 6.91 -2.94
CA ARG A 95 0.04 7.26 -1.54
C ARG A 95 1.48 6.98 -1.14
N CYS A 96 1.97 7.80 -0.23
CA CYS A 96 3.24 7.62 0.43
C CYS A 96 3.21 6.34 1.28
N ILE A 97 4.06 5.39 0.96
CA ILE A 97 4.21 4.13 1.70
C ILE A 97 4.58 4.38 3.18
N ARG A 98 5.25 5.50 3.49
CA ARG A 98 5.66 5.89 4.85
C ARG A 98 4.57 6.65 5.60
N CYS A 99 4.07 7.74 5.03
CA CYS A 99 3.17 8.68 5.72
C CYS A 99 1.68 8.45 5.44
N ASN A 100 1.32 7.59 4.49
CA ASN A 100 -0.08 7.38 4.05
C ASN A 100 -0.75 8.62 3.42
N ARG A 101 0.00 9.71 3.13
CA ARG A 101 -0.50 10.88 2.39
C ARG A 101 -0.55 10.62 0.89
N THR A 102 -1.51 11.23 0.22
CA THR A 102 -1.53 11.28 -1.25
C THR A 102 -0.25 11.93 -1.77
N LEU A 103 0.29 11.37 -2.85
CA LEU A 103 1.44 11.94 -3.54
C LEU A 103 0.95 12.93 -4.59
N SER A 104 1.74 13.97 -4.84
CA SER A 104 1.50 14.93 -5.90
C SER A 104 2.64 14.88 -6.91
N GLY A 105 2.33 15.13 -8.19
CA GLY A 105 3.36 15.33 -9.20
C GLY A 105 4.31 16.45 -8.79
N VAL A 106 5.59 16.29 -9.08
CA VAL A 106 6.61 17.31 -8.84
C VAL A 106 7.46 17.47 -10.10
N ASP A 107 7.80 18.72 -10.42
CA ASP A 107 8.64 19.02 -11.58
C ASP A 107 10.04 18.40 -11.40
N ARG A 108 10.55 17.79 -12.47
CA ARG A 108 11.90 17.25 -12.56
C ARG A 108 12.93 18.26 -12.06
N ALA A 109 12.79 19.53 -12.42
CA ALA A 109 13.72 20.59 -12.03
C ALA A 109 13.87 20.73 -10.50
N LEU A 110 12.81 20.44 -9.74
CA LEU A 110 12.80 20.56 -8.27
C LEU A 110 13.40 19.33 -7.56
N VAL A 111 13.66 18.24 -8.29
CA VAL A 111 14.14 16.97 -7.73
C VAL A 111 15.53 16.55 -8.18
N LEU A 112 16.14 17.23 -9.16
CA LEU A 112 17.45 16.89 -9.74
C LEU A 112 18.52 16.57 -8.70
N ASN A 113 18.66 17.42 -7.67
CA ASN A 113 19.70 17.27 -6.63
C ASN A 113 19.27 16.36 -5.46
N ARG A 114 18.15 15.65 -5.59
CA ARG A 114 17.53 14.84 -4.53
C ARG A 114 17.30 13.39 -4.94
N VAL A 115 17.63 13.06 -6.19
CA VAL A 115 17.61 11.71 -6.76
C VAL A 115 18.97 11.43 -7.40
N PRO A 116 19.37 10.16 -7.59
CA PRO A 116 20.60 9.85 -8.32
C PRO A 116 20.59 10.41 -9.74
N ASP A 117 21.74 10.87 -10.25
CA ASP A 117 21.87 11.54 -11.55
C ASP A 117 21.26 10.70 -12.69
N TYR A 118 21.51 9.39 -12.71
CA TYR A 118 20.93 8.51 -13.73
C TYR A 118 19.39 8.52 -13.71
N ILE A 119 18.76 8.64 -12.54
CA ILE A 119 17.29 8.73 -12.42
C ILE A 119 16.81 10.06 -12.94
N ALA A 120 17.50 11.14 -12.56
CA ALA A 120 17.20 12.46 -13.09
C ALA A 120 17.25 12.41 -14.63
N GLU A 121 18.28 11.84 -15.24
CA GLU A 121 18.43 11.78 -16.70
C GLU A 121 17.43 10.88 -17.44
N THR A 122 16.90 9.84 -16.78
CA THR A 122 16.11 8.79 -17.45
C THR A 122 14.62 8.80 -17.14
N VAL A 123 14.16 9.64 -16.19
CA VAL A 123 12.77 9.67 -15.76
C VAL A 123 12.20 11.09 -15.81
N ASP A 124 11.03 11.23 -16.42
CA ASP A 124 10.33 12.51 -16.55
C ASP A 124 9.28 12.73 -15.45
N ASN A 125 8.71 11.65 -14.90
CA ASN A 125 7.58 11.71 -13.99
C ASN A 125 8.01 11.39 -12.55
N PHE A 126 7.91 12.40 -11.69
CA PHE A 126 8.18 12.30 -10.26
C PHE A 126 6.93 12.63 -9.46
N HIS A 127 6.81 11.95 -8.32
CA HIS A 127 5.79 12.22 -7.33
C HIS A 127 6.46 12.48 -5.98
N GLN A 128 5.90 13.39 -5.19
CA GLN A 128 6.44 13.75 -3.89
C GLN A 128 5.37 13.68 -2.80
N CYS A 129 5.78 13.22 -1.62
CA CYS A 129 5.00 13.36 -0.41
C CYS A 129 5.20 14.75 0.19
N ALA A 130 4.12 15.51 0.35
CA ALA A 130 4.17 16.84 0.98
C ALA A 130 4.57 16.82 2.47
N GLU A 131 4.43 15.67 3.15
CA GLU A 131 4.72 15.55 4.58
C GLU A 131 6.18 15.19 4.86
N CYS A 132 6.68 14.08 4.31
CA CYS A 132 8.07 13.64 4.53
C CYS A 132 9.05 14.06 3.42
N GLY A 133 8.56 14.70 2.35
CA GLY A 133 9.38 15.13 1.22
C GLY A 133 9.90 14.00 0.32
N ARG A 134 9.58 12.73 0.61
CA ARG A 134 10.09 11.57 -0.16
C ARG A 134 9.62 11.63 -1.61
N ILE A 135 10.54 11.37 -2.53
CA ILE A 135 10.31 11.37 -3.98
C ILE A 135 10.15 9.94 -4.46
N TYR A 136 9.19 9.73 -5.35
CA TYR A 136 8.82 8.47 -5.98
C TYR A 136 8.83 8.64 -7.50
N TRP A 137 9.22 7.60 -8.22
CA TRP A 137 9.27 7.60 -9.68
C TRP A 137 9.00 6.19 -10.21
N HIS A 138 8.63 6.08 -11.48
CA HIS A 138 8.45 4.78 -12.12
C HIS A 138 9.81 4.17 -12.47
N GLY A 139 10.00 2.91 -12.08
CA GLY A 139 11.22 2.15 -12.35
C GLY A 139 10.98 0.65 -12.24
N SER A 140 12.04 -0.14 -12.42
CA SER A 140 12.00 -1.61 -12.39
C SER A 140 11.32 -2.17 -11.13
N HIS A 141 11.54 -1.53 -9.98
CA HIS A 141 10.92 -1.89 -8.72
C HIS A 141 9.39 -1.70 -8.74
N GLY A 142 8.91 -0.58 -9.27
CA GLY A 142 7.48 -0.33 -9.48
C GLY A 142 6.85 -1.34 -10.45
N ASN A 143 7.54 -1.67 -11.53
CA ASN A 143 7.08 -2.68 -12.50
C ASN A 143 6.96 -4.08 -11.86
N ARG A 144 7.91 -4.45 -11.00
CA ARG A 144 7.85 -5.71 -10.25
C ARG A 144 6.64 -5.74 -9.31
N MET A 145 6.35 -4.64 -8.64
CA MET A 145 5.15 -4.54 -7.79
C MET A 145 3.86 -4.61 -8.61
N ARG A 146 3.78 -3.91 -9.76
CA ARG A 146 2.63 -3.97 -10.67
C ARG A 146 2.32 -5.41 -11.09
N ARG A 147 3.34 -6.16 -11.53
CA ARG A 147 3.18 -7.58 -11.90
C ARG A 147 2.66 -8.43 -10.76
N ARG A 148 3.20 -8.23 -9.55
CA ARG A 148 2.67 -8.93 -8.36
C ARG A 148 1.21 -8.58 -8.16
N VAL A 149 0.86 -7.30 -8.12
CA VAL A 149 -0.54 -6.88 -7.93
C VAL A 149 -1.46 -7.47 -9.00
N ALA A 150 -1.06 -7.47 -10.27
CA ALA A 150 -1.81 -8.09 -11.36
C ALA A 150 -2.12 -9.58 -11.09
N GLN A 151 -1.15 -10.34 -10.57
CA GLN A 151 -1.35 -11.75 -10.19
C GLN A 151 -2.43 -11.95 -9.11
N LEU A 152 -2.58 -11.01 -8.16
CA LEU A 152 -3.63 -11.09 -7.13
C LEU A 152 -5.04 -10.93 -7.71
N PHE A 153 -5.17 -10.23 -8.83
CA PHE A 153 -6.43 -10.01 -9.51
C PHE A 153 -6.65 -10.98 -10.70
N GLY A 154 -5.81 -12.01 -10.84
CA GLY A 154 -5.92 -12.98 -11.93
C GLY A 154 -5.63 -12.40 -13.31
N LEU A 155 -4.90 -11.29 -13.39
CA LEU A 155 -4.50 -10.66 -14.66
C LEU A 155 -3.16 -11.29 -15.11
N SER A 156 -3.16 -11.97 -16.25
CA SER A 156 -1.96 -12.54 -16.87
C SER A 156 -1.18 -11.51 -17.69
N ASP A 157 0.16 -11.59 -17.63
CA ASP A 157 1.08 -10.82 -18.51
C ASP A 157 1.06 -11.42 -19.94
N ASP A 158 0.04 -11.12 -20.74
CA ASP A 158 0.13 -11.30 -22.19
C ASP A 158 0.92 -10.14 -22.80
N ASN A 159 2.26 -10.19 -22.68
CA ASN A 159 3.27 -9.86 -23.71
C ASN A 159 4.69 -9.65 -23.09
N PRO A 160 5.66 -10.56 -23.30
CA PRO A 160 7.02 -10.42 -22.82
C PRO A 160 7.88 -9.69 -23.87
N SER A 161 7.95 -8.36 -23.79
CA SER A 161 8.90 -7.60 -24.62
C SER A 161 9.57 -6.47 -23.83
N ARG A 162 10.82 -6.75 -23.43
CA ARG A 162 11.92 -5.79 -23.18
C ARG A 162 11.77 -4.81 -22.01
N GLN A 163 12.48 -5.09 -20.92
CA GLN A 163 13.76 -4.40 -20.60
C GLN A 163 14.32 -4.93 -19.28
N ARG A 164 15.58 -5.38 -19.33
CA ARG A 164 16.38 -5.69 -18.15
C ARG A 164 16.75 -4.37 -17.48
N MET A 165 16.60 -4.26 -16.16
CA MET A 165 17.14 -3.15 -15.38
C MET A 165 17.59 -3.68 -14.02
N GLY A 166 18.85 -3.39 -13.70
CA GLY A 166 19.54 -3.81 -12.48
C GLY A 166 19.10 -3.05 -11.23
N ASP A 167 19.50 -3.60 -10.09
CA ASP A 167 19.20 -3.14 -8.75
C ASP A 167 20.48 -2.55 -8.12
N ALA A 168 20.35 -1.48 -7.33
CA ALA A 168 21.38 -1.07 -6.36
C ALA A 168 20.71 -0.87 -5.01
N GLU A 169 21.08 -1.70 -4.02
CA GLU A 169 20.75 -1.50 -2.60
C GLU A 169 21.64 -0.39 -2.02
N PRO A 170 21.13 0.48 -1.14
CA PRO A 170 21.98 1.38 -0.38
C PRO A 170 22.55 0.63 0.84
N GLY A 171 23.87 0.77 1.04
CA GLY A 171 24.53 0.53 2.32
C GLY A 171 24.19 1.60 3.36
#